data_AF-X0V0A7-F1
#
_entry.id   AF-X0V0A7-F1
#
_cell.length_a   1.000
_cell.length_b   1.000
_cell.length_c   1.000
_cell.angle_alpha   90.00
_cell.angle_beta   90.00
_cell.angle_gamma   90.00
#
_symmetry.space_group_name_H-M   'P 1'
#
loop_
_entity.id
_entity.type
_entity.pdbx_description
1 polymer ?
#
loop_
_entity_poly.entity_id
_entity_poly.type
_entity_poly.pdbx_seq_one_letter_code
_entity_poly.pdbx_strand_id
1 'polypeptide(L)'
;FSHIILLYHLHAVRDHALSVIPFMDTEPRGIFATRAPTRPNPIGLSVVRLKKVVGNILHVDDLDVLDGAPLLDLKPYVPEFDDRPGASTGWLEQAKGQVKGKKSDVRFVQ
;
A
#
# COMPACT_ATOMS: atom_id res chain seq x y z
N PHE A 1 20.34 4.02 3.96
CA PHE A 1 18.94 4.39 3.70
C PHE A 1 18.13 4.20 4.97
N SER A 2 17.27 5.16 5.33
CA SER A 2 16.33 5.02 6.44
C SER A 2 14.97 4.48 6.02
N HIS A 3 14.62 4.62 4.73
CA HIS A 3 13.39 4.11 4.13
C HIS A 3 13.68 3.37 2.84
N ILE A 4 12.85 2.38 2.54
CA ILE A 4 12.91 1.57 1.32
C ILE A 4 11.51 1.39 0.76
N ILE A 5 11.42 1.23 -0.56
CA ILE A 5 10.20 0.86 -1.28
C ILE A 5 10.20 -0.65 -1.44
N LEU A 6 9.12 -1.30 -1.02
CA LEU A 6 8.86 -2.71 -1.26
C LEU A 6 7.79 -2.85 -2.34
N LEU A 7 8.04 -3.72 -3.33
CA LEU A 7 6.98 -4.28 -4.18
C LEU A 7 6.77 -5.73 -3.80
N TYR A 8 5.53 -6.13 -3.56
CA TYR A 8 5.20 -7.48 -3.13
C TYR A 8 3.91 -7.96 -3.76
N HIS A 9 3.77 -9.28 -3.87
CA HIS A 9 2.58 -9.91 -4.41
C HIS A 9 1.53 -10.09 -3.30
N LEU A 10 0.33 -9.55 -3.52
CA LEU A 10 -0.83 -9.71 -2.66
C LEU A 10 -1.44 -11.09 -2.90
N HIS A 11 -0.69 -12.13 -2.53
CA HIS A 11 -0.93 -13.54 -2.84
C HIS A 11 -2.27 -14.13 -2.38
N ALA A 12 -2.95 -13.49 -1.40
CA ALA A 12 -4.28 -13.89 -0.97
C ALA A 12 -5.39 -13.42 -1.94
N VAL A 13 -5.10 -12.46 -2.82
CA VAL A 13 -6.07 -11.98 -3.82
C VAL A 13 -6.32 -13.08 -4.85
N ARG A 14 -7.56 -13.57 -4.92
CA ARG A 14 -7.99 -14.62 -5.87
C ARG A 14 -8.59 -14.06 -7.15
N ASP A 15 -9.30 -12.94 -7.03
CA ASP A 15 -10.01 -12.28 -8.13
C ASP A 15 -9.75 -10.78 -8.13
N HIS A 16 -10.07 -10.13 -9.25
CA HIS A 16 -9.97 -8.68 -9.40
C HIS A 16 -11.34 -8.06 -9.68
N ALA A 17 -11.47 -6.79 -9.30
CA ALA A 17 -12.63 -5.96 -9.61
C ALA A 17 -12.19 -4.67 -10.26
N LEU A 18 -12.95 -4.18 -11.23
CA LEU A 18 -12.68 -2.88 -11.88
C LEU A 18 -13.30 -1.70 -11.13
N SER A 19 -14.20 -1.97 -10.18
CA SER A 19 -14.84 -0.99 -9.30
C SER A 19 -14.89 -1.53 -7.87
N VAL A 20 -14.61 -0.68 -6.89
CA VAL A 20 -14.63 -1.00 -5.46
C VAL A 20 -15.22 0.16 -4.67
N ILE A 21 -15.71 -0.09 -3.46
CA ILE A 21 -15.99 0.98 -2.48
C ILE A 21 -14.82 1.00 -1.49
N PRO A 22 -13.90 1.99 -1.58
CA PRO A 22 -12.75 2.08 -0.69
C PRO A 22 -13.12 2.17 0.78
N PHE A 23 -12.21 1.81 1.67
CA PHE A 23 -12.43 1.90 3.12
C PHE A 23 -12.77 3.31 3.62
N MET A 24 -12.28 4.34 2.94
CA MET A 24 -12.44 5.74 3.31
C MET A 24 -13.54 6.48 2.52
N ASP A 25 -14.40 5.74 1.81
CA ASP A 25 -15.45 6.30 0.96
C ASP A 25 -16.74 5.46 1.07
N THR A 26 -17.85 6.05 0.67
CA THR A 26 -19.14 5.34 0.51
C THR A 26 -19.50 5.16 -0.96
N GLU A 27 -18.88 5.92 -1.86
CA GLU A 27 -19.15 5.85 -3.30
C GLU A 27 -18.23 4.84 -4.02
N PRO A 28 -18.73 4.15 -5.07
CA PRO A 28 -17.88 3.33 -5.92
C PRO A 28 -16.80 4.14 -6.63
N ARG A 29 -15.58 3.61 -6.64
CA ARG A 29 -14.42 4.15 -7.35
C ARG A 29 -13.85 3.08 -8.28
N GLY A 30 -13.41 3.49 -9.47
CA GLY A 30 -12.64 2.62 -10.35
C GLY A 30 -11.36 2.15 -9.65
N ILE A 31 -11.00 0.88 -9.77
CA ILE A 31 -9.91 0.25 -8.99
C ILE A 31 -8.57 1.00 -9.11
N PHE A 32 -8.27 1.55 -10.29
CA PHE A 32 -7.02 2.28 -10.55
C PHE A 32 -6.97 3.67 -9.89
N ALA A 33 -8.12 4.22 -9.47
CA ALA A 33 -8.20 5.44 -8.67
C ALA A 33 -8.10 5.16 -7.15
N THR A 34 -7.76 3.93 -6.77
CA THR A 34 -7.68 3.48 -5.37
C THR A 34 -6.39 2.68 -5.12
N ARG A 35 -6.17 2.32 -3.85
CA ARG A 35 -5.11 1.39 -3.41
C ARG A 35 -5.65 0.04 -2.93
N ALA A 36 -6.88 -0.33 -3.31
CA ALA A 36 -7.47 -1.61 -2.91
C ALA A 36 -6.69 -2.80 -3.52
N PRO A 37 -6.67 -3.97 -2.85
CA PRO A 37 -5.82 -5.10 -3.24
C PRO A 37 -6.33 -5.91 -4.45
N THR A 38 -7.64 -5.89 -4.73
CA THR A 38 -8.31 -6.70 -5.76
C THR A 38 -8.13 -6.14 -7.19
N ARG A 39 -6.87 -5.99 -7.61
CA ARG A 39 -6.45 -5.39 -8.89
C ARG A 39 -6.07 -6.49 -9.89
N PRO A 40 -6.13 -6.25 -11.23
CA PRO A 40 -5.73 -7.25 -12.22
C PRO A 40 -4.32 -7.80 -12.03
N ASN A 41 -3.38 -6.94 -11.62
CA ASN A 41 -2.06 -7.33 -11.13
C ASN A 41 -2.00 -7.01 -9.63
N PRO A 42 -2.13 -8.02 -8.75
CA PRO A 42 -2.24 -7.81 -7.30
C PRO A 42 -0.86 -7.51 -6.69
N ILE A 43 -0.32 -6.34 -7.02
CA ILE A 43 0.98 -5.85 -6.55
C ILE A 43 0.74 -4.75 -5.51
N GLY A 44 1.28 -4.97 -4.31
CA GLY A 44 1.35 -3.98 -3.23
C GLY A 44 2.62 -3.15 -3.32
N LEU A 45 2.53 -1.92 -2.81
CA LEU A 45 3.65 -0.99 -2.70
C LEU A 45 3.60 -0.34 -1.32
N SER A 46 4.70 -0.47 -0.57
CA SER A 46 4.89 0.21 0.71
C SER A 46 6.22 0.95 0.75
N VAL A 47 6.21 2.18 1.27
CA VAL A 47 7.42 2.87 1.73
C VAL A 47 7.54 2.58 3.23
N VAL A 48 8.58 1.86 3.63
CA VAL A 48 8.74 1.36 4.99
C VAL A 48 10.02 1.89 5.61
N ARG A 49 10.07 1.97 6.95
CA ARG A 49 11.29 2.35 7.67
C ARG A 49 12.20 1.15 7.83
N LEU A 50 13.44 1.25 7.35
CA LEU A 50 14.47 0.23 7.55
C LEU A 50 15.14 0.40 8.91
N LYS A 51 15.04 -0.61 9.78
CA LYS A 51 15.55 -0.57 11.16
C LYS A 51 16.93 -1.16 11.29
N LYS A 52 17.14 -2.34 10.70
CA LYS A 52 18.43 -3.02 10.67
C LYS A 52 18.49 -4.04 9.53
N VAL A 53 19.71 -4.33 9.10
CA VAL A 53 20.05 -5.34 8.11
C VAL A 53 20.89 -6.40 8.82
N VAL A 54 20.49 -7.67 8.72
CA VAL A 54 21.21 -8.81 9.31
C VAL A 54 21.36 -9.88 8.23
N GLY A 55 22.51 -9.92 7.57
CA GLY A 55 22.70 -10.78 6.41
C GLY A 55 21.68 -10.48 5.30
N ASN A 56 20.85 -11.46 4.97
CA ASN A 56 19.76 -11.34 4.00
C ASN A 56 18.39 -10.97 4.62
N ILE A 57 18.35 -10.64 5.92
CA ILE A 57 17.13 -10.29 6.65
C ILE A 57 17.06 -8.78 6.86
N LEU A 58 15.95 -8.18 6.43
CA LEU A 58 15.62 -6.77 6.65
C LEU A 58 14.55 -6.65 7.73
N HIS A 59 14.84 -5.92 8.80
CA HIS A 59 13.84 -5.59 9.80
C HIS A 59 13.26 -4.21 9.49
N VAL A 60 11.94 -4.13 9.34
CA VAL A 60 11.23 -2.92 8.92
C VAL A 60 10.05 -2.60 9.84
N ASP A 61 9.73 -1.32 9.97
CA ASP A 61 8.46 -0.84 10.56
C ASP A 61 7.53 -0.35 9.44
N ASP A 62 6.25 -0.11 9.76
CA ASP A 62 5.27 0.54 8.88
C ASP A 62 4.86 -0.30 7.65
N LEU A 63 4.99 -1.63 7.73
CA LEU A 63 4.53 -2.57 6.71
C LEU A 63 3.13 -3.10 7.03
N ASP A 64 2.21 -2.97 6.07
CA ASP A 64 0.84 -3.50 6.15
C ASP A 64 0.59 -4.53 5.04
N VAL A 65 0.98 -5.77 5.31
CA VAL A 65 0.80 -6.93 4.41
C VAL A 65 0.64 -8.20 5.23
N LEU A 66 -0.02 -9.21 4.64
CA LEU A 66 -0.12 -10.54 5.22
C LEU A 66 1.26 -11.21 5.30
N ASP A 67 1.46 -11.98 6.36
CA ASP A 67 2.61 -12.85 6.51
C ASP A 67 2.72 -13.82 5.32
N GLY A 68 3.96 -14.16 4.95
CA GLY A 68 4.23 -15.00 3.78
C GLY A 68 4.07 -14.32 2.41
N ALA A 69 3.76 -13.02 2.36
CA ALA A 69 3.66 -12.30 1.08
C ALA A 69 4.98 -12.33 0.28
N PRO A 70 4.98 -12.82 -0.98
CA PRO A 70 6.18 -12.86 -1.80
C PRO A 70 6.67 -11.45 -2.11
N LEU A 71 7.92 -11.17 -1.74
CA LEU A 71 8.61 -9.95 -2.11
C LEU A 71 9.06 -10.04 -3.58
N LEU A 72 8.74 -9.02 -4.37
CA LEU A 72 9.06 -8.95 -5.79
C LEU A 72 10.26 -8.05 -6.06
N ASP A 73 10.37 -6.94 -5.33
CA ASP A 73 11.41 -5.93 -5.57
C ASP A 73 11.69 -5.07 -4.32
N LEU A 74 12.88 -4.49 -4.28
CA LEU A 74 13.38 -3.60 -3.23
C LEU A 74 14.10 -2.41 -3.86
N LYS A 75 13.74 -1.19 -3.45
CA LYS A 75 14.44 0.02 -3.90
C LYS A 75 14.68 0.96 -2.73
N PRO A 76 15.78 1.73 -2.71
CA PRO A 76 15.90 2.83 -1.77
C PRO A 76 14.80 3.86 -2.03
N TYR A 77 14.21 4.41 -0.97
CA TYR A 77 13.39 5.62 -1.09
C TYR A 77 14.31 6.84 -1.08
N VAL A 78 14.21 7.68 -2.10
CA VAL A 78 15.00 8.90 -2.28
C VAL A 78 14.03 10.07 -2.40
N PRO A 79 13.89 10.93 -1.38
CA PRO A 79 12.92 12.03 -1.38
C PRO A 79 12.98 12.91 -2.63
N GLU A 80 14.16 13.19 -3.15
CA GLU A 80 14.38 14.00 -4.34
C GLU A 80 13.75 13.39 -5.60
N PHE A 81 13.59 12.06 -5.65
CA PHE A 81 13.00 11.35 -6.80
C PHE A 81 11.57 10.93 -6.55
N ASP A 82 11.26 10.50 -5.33
CA ASP A 82 10.02 9.82 -4.97
C ASP A 82 8.98 10.77 -4.35
N ASP A 83 9.41 11.84 -3.67
CA ASP A 83 8.48 12.80 -3.10
C ASP A 83 7.91 13.72 -4.20
N ARG A 84 6.64 14.08 -4.03
CA ARG A 84 5.89 14.95 -4.93
C ARG A 84 5.12 15.98 -4.09
N PRO A 85 5.80 16.99 -3.54
CA PRO A 85 5.14 18.05 -2.79
C PRO A 85 4.04 18.71 -3.62
N GLY A 86 2.85 18.90 -3.04
CA GLY A 86 1.70 19.50 -3.72
C GLY A 86 0.88 18.55 -4.61
N ALA A 87 1.19 17.25 -4.65
CA ALA A 87 0.36 16.27 -5.34
C ALA A 87 -1.07 16.27 -4.76
N SER A 88 -2.07 16.30 -5.66
CA SER A 88 -3.48 16.19 -5.29
C SER A 88 -3.82 14.75 -4.90
N THR A 89 -4.59 14.56 -3.82
CA THR A 89 -5.07 13.23 -3.42
C THR A 89 -6.49 12.91 -3.93
N GLY A 90 -7.05 13.78 -4.78
CA GLY A 90 -8.34 13.56 -5.44
C GLY A 90 -9.49 13.41 -4.45
N TRP A 91 -10.27 12.34 -4.58
CA TRP A 91 -11.44 12.10 -3.71
C TRP A 91 -11.07 11.88 -2.24
N LEU A 92 -9.82 11.48 -1.93
CA LEU A 92 -9.35 11.33 -0.55
C LEU A 92 -9.23 12.66 0.20
N GLU A 93 -9.19 13.79 -0.50
CA GLU A 93 -9.21 15.14 0.10
C GLU A 93 -10.43 15.30 1.04
N GLN A 94 -11.57 14.72 0.66
CA GLN A 94 -12.82 14.76 1.43
C GLN A 94 -12.74 13.90 2.70
N ALA A 95 -11.81 12.93 2.73
CA ALA A 95 -11.60 11.99 3.84
C ALA A 95 -10.44 12.39 4.78
N LYS A 96 -9.74 13.51 4.53
CA LYS A 96 -8.47 13.90 5.20
C LYS A 96 -8.52 13.97 6.73
N GLY A 97 -9.69 14.22 7.32
CA GLY A 97 -9.86 14.24 8.78
C GLY A 97 -9.90 12.86 9.46
N GLN A 98 -9.98 11.76 8.69
CA GLN A 98 -10.30 10.43 9.20
C GLN A 98 -9.17 9.39 9.00
N VAL A 99 -8.06 9.76 8.37
CA VAL A 99 -7.02 8.79 7.94
C VAL A 99 -6.14 8.34 9.11
N LYS A 100 -5.84 9.24 10.06
CA LYS A 100 -4.88 8.95 11.14
C LYS A 100 -5.50 8.01 12.18
N GLY A 101 -5.00 6.78 12.25
CA GLY A 101 -5.37 5.79 13.27
C GLY A 101 -6.51 4.83 12.90
N LYS A 102 -7.07 4.90 11.68
CA LYS A 102 -8.01 3.88 11.20
C LYS A 102 -7.26 2.69 10.62
N LYS A 103 -7.68 1.49 11.01
CA LYS A 103 -7.28 0.23 10.37
C LYS A 103 -8.31 -0.14 9.31
N SER A 104 -7.85 -0.77 8.23
CA SER A 104 -8.76 -1.41 7.27
C SER A 104 -9.63 -2.43 8.00
N ASP A 105 -10.86 -2.61 7.51
CA ASP A 105 -11.74 -3.66 8.00
C ASP A 105 -11.44 -5.00 7.30
N VAL A 106 -12.28 -6.00 7.56
CA VAL A 106 -12.12 -7.36 7.03
C VAL A 106 -12.61 -7.54 5.60
N ARG A 107 -12.90 -6.45 4.85
CA ARG A 107 -13.52 -6.53 3.51
C ARG A 107 -12.66 -7.23 2.44
N PHE A 108 -11.40 -7.50 2.75
CA PHE A 108 -10.44 -8.20 1.89
C PHE A 108 -9.79 -9.41 2.56
N VAL A 109 -10.30 -9.89 3.71
CA VAL A 109 -9.71 -10.98 4.53
C VAL A 109 -10.43 -12.33 4.30
N GLN A 110 -10.79 -12.65 3.06
CA GLN A 110 -11.34 -13.96 2.70
C GLN A 110 -10.30 -14.85 2.01
#